data_AF-A0A6V7EJH2-F1
#
_entry.id   AF-A0A6V7EJH2-F1
#
_cell.length_a   1.000
_cell.length_b   1.000
_cell.length_c   1.000
_cell.angle_alpha   90.00
_cell.angle_beta   90.00
_cell.angle_gamma   90.00
#
_symmetry.space_group_name_H-M   'P 1'
#
loop_
_entity.id
_entity.type
_entity.pdbx_description
1 polymer ?
#
loop_
_entity_poly.entity_id
_entity_poly.type
_entity_poly.pdbx_seq_one_letter_code
_entity_poly.pdbx_strand_id
1 'polypeptide(L)'
;MRLFSVFGTVLCLLYVAVTALCVWAASDAGGDPKGHFVLLQLPLTAQLAVLDALGADAWLINMPWVTGYSLLVPPFLAVLYLFGYAVQWLIERPSAGGK
;
A
#
# COMPACT_ATOMS: atom_id res chain seq x y z
N MET A 1 -23.60 -8.86 8.85
CA MET A 1 -22.19 -8.43 8.64
C MET A 1 -22.18 -7.50 7.45
N ARG A 2 -21.73 -6.25 7.60
CA ARG A 2 -21.51 -5.39 6.43
C ARG A 2 -20.35 -6.00 5.63
N LEU A 3 -20.63 -6.53 4.45
CA LEU A 3 -19.60 -7.10 3.57
C LEU A 3 -18.60 -6.04 3.07
N PHE A 4 -19.00 -4.77 3.16
CA PHE A 4 -18.27 -3.62 2.65
C PHE A 4 -17.77 -2.73 3.78
N SER A 5 -16.45 -2.50 3.84
CA SER A 5 -15.83 -1.51 4.73
C SER A 5 -15.55 -0.21 3.99
N VAL A 6 -16.25 0.84 4.40
CA VAL A 6 -16.00 2.21 3.92
C VAL A 6 -14.60 2.65 4.33
N PHE A 7 -14.22 2.39 5.59
CA PHE A 7 -12.92 2.80 6.10
C PHE A 7 -11.76 2.11 5.36
N GLY A 8 -11.84 0.79 5.15
CA GLY A 8 -10.88 0.04 4.35
C GLY A 8 -10.81 0.53 2.90
N THR A 9 -11.95 0.85 2.29
CA THR A 9 -12.00 1.43 0.94
C THR A 9 -11.29 2.79 0.89
N VAL A 10 -11.54 3.68 1.85
CA VAL A 10 -10.88 5.00 1.91
C VAL A 10 -9.36 4.85 2.06
N LEU A 11 -8.88 3.95 2.92
CA LEU A 11 -7.44 3.68 3.04
C LEU A 11 -6.82 3.22 1.72
N CYS A 12 -7.49 2.31 1.01
CA CYS A 12 -7.04 1.85 -0.30
C CYS A 12 -6.99 2.99 -1.32
N LEU A 13 -8.02 3.83 -1.39
CA LEU A 13 -8.07 4.95 -2.32
C LEU A 13 -6.96 5.98 -2.03
N LEU A 14 -6.72 6.30 -0.76
CA LEU A 14 -5.63 7.19 -0.36
C LEU A 14 -4.27 6.63 -0.77
N TYR A 15 -4.04 5.33 -0.52
CA TYR A 15 -2.82 4.66 -0.93
C TYR A 15 -2.61 4.72 -2.46
N VAL A 16 -3.65 4.41 -3.25
CA VAL A 16 -3.59 4.47 -4.72
C VAL A 16 -3.32 5.89 -5.19
N ALA A 17 -3.98 6.90 -4.60
CA ALA A 17 -3.79 8.30 -4.97
C ALA A 17 -2.34 8.77 -4.72
N VAL A 18 -1.78 8.47 -3.54
CA VAL A 18 -0.38 8.78 -3.22
C VAL A 18 0.57 8.05 -4.17
N THR A 19 0.32 6.77 -4.43
CA THR A 19 1.12 5.97 -5.35
C THR A 19 1.12 6.55 -6.76
N ALA A 20 -0.05 6.95 -7.26
CA ALA A 20 -0.18 7.58 -8.58
C ALA A 20 0.56 8.92 -8.64
N LEU A 21 0.49 9.74 -7.59
CA LEU A 21 1.24 11.00 -7.50
C LEU A 21 2.75 10.75 -7.52
N CYS A 22 3.24 9.74 -6.81
CA CYS A 22 4.66 9.37 -6.82
C CYS A 22 5.12 8.91 -8.21
N VAL A 23 4.34 8.08 -8.90
CA VAL A 23 4.66 7.61 -10.27
C VAL A 23 4.63 8.77 -11.26
N TRP A 24 3.65 9.66 -11.15
CA TRP A 24 3.56 10.85 -11.99
C TRP A 24 4.76 11.77 -11.79
N ALA A 25 5.09 12.10 -10.54
CA ALA A 25 6.24 12.94 -10.23
C ALA A 25 7.58 12.29 -10.65
N ALA A 26 7.71 10.97 -10.51
CA ALA A 26 8.88 10.25 -10.98
C ALA A 26 9.03 10.37 -12.51
N SER A 27 7.93 10.26 -13.25
CA SER A 27 7.91 10.36 -14.71
C SER A 27 8.25 11.77 -15.20
N ASP A 28 7.90 12.80 -14.43
CA ASP A 28 8.20 14.21 -14.74
C ASP A 28 9.67 14.60 -14.42
N ALA A 29 10.35 13.84 -13.55
CA ALA A 29 11.71 14.12 -13.10
C ALA A 29 12.82 13.86 -14.14
N GLY A 30 12.56 14.05 -15.45
CA GLY A 30 13.36 13.62 -16.61
C GLY A 30 14.84 14.04 -16.72
N GLY A 31 15.43 14.60 -15.67
CA GLY A 31 16.86 14.85 -15.52
C GLY A 31 17.46 14.47 -14.15
N ASP A 32 16.67 13.92 -13.22
CA ASP A 32 17.12 13.48 -11.89
C ASP A 32 16.86 11.97 -11.68
N PRO A 33 17.84 11.12 -12.06
CA PRO A 33 17.72 9.66 -11.89
C PRO A 33 17.52 9.23 -10.42
N LYS A 34 18.05 10.00 -9.47
CA LYS A 34 17.92 9.70 -8.04
C LYS A 34 16.51 10.02 -7.56
N GLY A 35 15.98 11.18 -7.92
CA GLY A 35 14.60 11.57 -7.64
C GLY A 35 13.60 10.56 -8.19
N HIS A 36 13.77 10.14 -9.45
CA HIS A 36 12.97 9.09 -10.07
C HIS A 36 12.96 7.80 -9.24
N PHE A 37 14.15 7.31 -8.84
CA PHE A 37 14.26 6.10 -8.03
C PHE A 37 13.60 6.22 -6.65
N VAL A 38 13.87 7.32 -5.93
CA VAL A 38 13.31 7.55 -4.59
C VAL A 38 11.78 7.64 -4.65
N LEU A 39 11.23 8.40 -5.60
CA LEU A 39 9.79 8.57 -5.76
C LEU A 39 9.08 7.25 -6.04
N LEU A 40 9.67 6.37 -6.88
CA LEU A 40 9.11 5.04 -7.14
C LEU A 40 9.20 4.09 -5.94
N GLN A 41 10.10 4.33 -4.98
CA GLN A 41 10.22 3.49 -3.79
C GLN A 41 9.32 3.92 -2.64
N LEU A 42 9.07 5.22 -2.48
CA LEU A 42 8.26 5.78 -1.39
C LEU A 42 6.95 5.01 -1.13
N PRO A 43 6.07 4.78 -2.12
CA PRO A 43 4.80 4.08 -1.91
C PRO A 43 4.96 2.56 -1.66
N LEU A 44 6.16 2.01 -1.87
CA LEU A 44 6.48 0.60 -1.65
C LEU A 44 7.29 0.35 -0.37
N THR A 45 7.70 1.40 0.34
CA THR A 45 8.65 1.31 1.47
C THR A 45 8.24 0.26 2.51
N ALA A 46 6.95 0.23 2.87
CA ALA A 46 6.45 -0.73 3.85
C ALA A 46 6.52 -2.19 3.33
N GLN A 47 6.16 -2.41 2.07
CA GLN A 47 6.22 -3.72 1.43
C GLN A 47 7.67 -4.21 1.28
N LEU A 48 8.57 -3.32 0.90
CA LEU A 48 10.00 -3.61 0.79
C LEU A 48 10.62 -3.93 2.15
N ALA A 49 10.24 -3.22 3.21
CA ALA A 49 10.68 -3.53 4.57
C ALA A 49 10.20 -4.92 5.04
N VAL A 50 8.98 -5.33 4.65
CA VAL A 50 8.49 -6.69 4.94
C VAL A 50 9.29 -7.73 4.16
N LEU A 51 9.58 -7.50 2.87
CA LEU A 51 10.38 -8.43 2.08
C LEU A 51 11.81 -8.56 2.60
N ASP A 52 12.44 -7.45 2.99
CA ASP A 52 13.75 -7.42 3.63
C ASP A 52 13.74 -8.23 4.94
N ALA A 53 12.74 -8.01 5.80
CA ALA A 53 12.57 -8.78 7.03
C ALA A 53 12.36 -10.28 6.81
N LEU A 54 11.82 -10.67 5.64
CA LEU A 54 11.65 -12.06 5.23
C LEU A 54 12.86 -12.62 4.47
N GLY A 55 13.90 -11.81 4.21
CA GLY A 55 15.06 -12.19 3.38
C GLY A 55 14.72 -12.48 1.92
N ALA A 56 13.64 -11.88 1.41
CA ALA A 56 13.09 -12.12 0.07
C ALA A 56 13.25 -10.93 -0.88
N ASP A 57 13.99 -9.90 -0.47
CA ASP A 57 14.30 -8.70 -1.27
C ASP A 57 15.04 -9.04 -2.58
N ALA A 58 15.86 -10.09 -2.57
CA ALA A 58 16.60 -10.58 -3.73
C ALA A 58 15.70 -10.93 -4.93
N TRP A 59 14.43 -11.26 -4.71
CA TRP A 59 13.47 -11.56 -5.79
C TRP A 59 13.11 -10.35 -6.64
N LEU A 60 13.33 -9.15 -6.13
CA LEU A 60 13.06 -7.90 -6.84
C LEU A 60 14.25 -7.39 -7.64
N ILE A 61 15.43 -8.02 -7.50
CA ILE A 61 16.65 -7.62 -8.22
C ILE A 61 16.42 -7.80 -9.72
N ASN A 62 16.74 -6.76 -10.50
CA ASN A 62 16.54 -6.69 -11.95
C ASN A 62 15.07 -6.77 -12.43
N MET A 63 14.09 -6.73 -11.52
CA MET A 63 12.69 -6.71 -11.91
C MET A 63 12.29 -5.31 -12.41
N PRO A 64 11.58 -5.19 -13.56
CA PRO A 64 11.03 -3.92 -13.99
C PRO A 64 10.10 -3.33 -12.92
N TRP A 65 10.17 -2.03 -12.68
CA TRP A 65 9.38 -1.37 -11.63
C TRP A 65 7.87 -1.63 -11.79
N VAL A 66 7.34 -1.66 -13.01
CA VAL A 66 5.93 -1.97 -13.30
C VAL A 66 5.54 -3.37 -12.78
N THR A 67 6.42 -4.35 -12.97
CA THR A 67 6.22 -5.72 -12.51
C THR A 67 6.26 -5.78 -10.98
N GLY A 68 7.21 -5.09 -10.35
CA GLY A 68 7.28 -4.97 -8.89
C GLY A 68 6.00 -4.36 -8.31
N TYR A 69 5.50 -3.28 -8.90
CA TYR A 69 4.23 -2.66 -8.50
C TYR A 69 3.05 -3.63 -8.65
N SER A 70 2.96 -4.31 -9.80
CA SER A 70 1.88 -5.27 -10.07
C SER A 70 1.86 -6.45 -9.08
N LEU A 71 3.02 -6.83 -8.55
CA LEU A 71 3.15 -7.89 -7.57
C LEU A 71 2.87 -7.42 -6.13
N LEU A 72 3.37 -6.24 -5.76
CA LEU A 72 3.36 -5.76 -4.36
C LEU A 72 2.12 -4.95 -3.99
N VAL A 73 1.54 -4.21 -4.95
CA VAL A 73 0.40 -3.32 -4.67
C VAL A 73 -0.89 -4.11 -4.38
N PRO A 74 -1.33 -5.10 -5.16
CA PRO A 74 -2.56 -5.84 -4.88
C PRO A 74 -2.63 -6.52 -3.50
N PRO A 75 -1.60 -7.26 -3.03
CA PRO A 75 -1.64 -7.84 -1.69
C PRO A 75 -1.61 -6.76 -0.61
N PHE A 76 -0.91 -5.65 -0.83
CA PHE A 76 -0.90 -4.55 0.13
C PHE A 76 -2.26 -3.85 0.24
N LEU A 77 -2.98 -3.66 -0.89
CA LEU A 77 -4.36 -3.18 -0.88
C LEU A 77 -5.28 -4.11 -0.10
N ALA A 78 -5.13 -5.43 -0.25
CA ALA A 78 -5.87 -6.39 0.54
C ALA A 78 -5.59 -6.23 2.04
N VAL A 79 -4.33 -6.06 2.43
CA VAL A 79 -3.94 -5.78 3.83
C VAL A 79 -4.57 -4.50 4.36
N LEU A 80 -4.50 -3.40 3.60
CA LEU A 80 -5.12 -2.12 3.99
C LEU A 80 -6.63 -2.22 4.13
N TYR A 81 -7.29 -2.91 3.20
CA TYR A 81 -8.74 -3.13 3.27
C TYR A 81 -9.11 -3.95 4.50
N LEU A 82 -8.40 -5.06 4.76
CA LEU A 82 -8.64 -5.92 5.92
C LEU A 82 -8.38 -5.20 7.24
N PHE A 83 -7.30 -4.42 7.31
CA PHE A 83 -6.99 -3.58 8.46
C PHE A 83 -8.10 -2.57 8.69
N GLY A 84 -8.52 -1.85 7.65
CA GLY A 84 -9.59 -0.87 7.76
C GLY A 84 -10.94 -1.51 8.11
N TYR A 85 -11.24 -2.69 7.58
CA TYR A 85 -12.39 -3.49 7.94
C TYR A 85 -12.36 -3.88 9.42
N ALA A 86 -11.22 -4.35 9.92
CA ALA A 86 -11.06 -4.72 11.33
C ALA A 86 -11.22 -3.52 12.27
N VAL A 87 -10.64 -2.36 11.92
CA VAL A 87 -10.79 -1.11 12.69
C VAL A 87 -12.24 -0.65 12.68
N GLN A 88 -12.89 -0.61 11.52
CA GLN A 88 -14.30 -0.24 11.42
C GLN A 88 -15.17 -1.17 12.26
N TRP A 89 -14.92 -2.48 12.20
CA TRP A 89 -15.65 -3.44 13.01
C TRP A 89 -15.44 -3.23 14.51
N LEU A 90 -14.21 -2.93 14.96
CA LEU A 90 -13.92 -2.60 16.37
C LEU A 90 -14.67 -1.36 16.85
N ILE A 91 -14.78 -0.32 16.02
CA ILE A 91 -15.50 0.93 16.34
C ILE A 91 -17.01 0.70 16.35
N GLU A 92 -17.51 -0.07 15.37
CA GLU A 92 -18.94 -0.40 15.25
C GLU A 92 -19.39 -1.49 16.24
N ARG A 93 -18.48 -2.09 17.03
CA ARG A 93 -18.87 -3.07 18.05
C ARG A 93 -19.89 -2.43 19.00
N PRO A 94 -21.09 -3.01 19.16
CA PRO A 94 -22.01 -2.57 20.19
C PRO A 94 -21.29 -2.69 21.53
N SER A 95 -21.25 -1.61 22.31
CA SER A 95 -20.78 -1.68 23.68
C SER A 95 -21.67 -2.69 24.40
N ALA A 96 -21.17 -3.90 24.64
CA ALA A 96 -21.83 -4.92 25.45
C ALA A 96 -21.75 -4.58 26.95
N GLY A 97 -21.86 -3.30 27.29
CA GLY A 97 -21.87 -2.75 28.64
C GLY A 97 -23.17 -2.00 28.86
N GLY A 98 -24.25 -2.76 28.99
CA GLY A 98 -25.59 -2.22 29.15
C GLY A 98 -26.58 -3.30 29.53
N LYS A 99 -26.30 -4.02 30.62
CA LYS A 99 -27.26 -4.67 31.53
C LYS A 99 -26.51 -5.26 32.71
#